data_AF-A0A1U7AEH0-F1
#
_entry.id   AF-A0A1U7AEH0-F1
#
_cell.length_a   1.000
_cell.length_b   1.000
_cell.length_c   1.000
_cell.angle_alpha   90.00
_cell.angle_beta   90.00
_cell.angle_gamma   90.00
#
_symmetry.space_group_name_H-M   'P 1'
#
loop_
_entity.id
_entity.type
_entity.pdbx_description
1 polymer ?
#
loop_
_entity_poly.entity_id
_entity_poly.type
_entity_poly.pdbx_seq_one_letter_code
_entity_poly.pdbx_strand_id
1 'polypeptide(L)'
;MILLSSAGLYDFYIWEHDYGHNLDPKAIMKFTNPDGSVMGFQPPLFGSKDILNFRAHSYPRLGALFLGLGIACSLMAFLIGKKNRNSNTS
;
A
#
# COMPACT_ATOMS: atom_id res chain seq x y z
N MET A 1 -7.30 9.82 -10.53
CA MET A 1 -7.37 8.81 -9.45
C MET A 1 -6.21 7.85 -9.52
N ILE A 2 -6.00 7.10 -10.62
CA ILE A 2 -4.89 6.13 -10.74
C ILE A 2 -3.51 6.72 -10.38
N LEU A 3 -3.11 7.85 -10.97
CA LEU A 3 -1.80 8.48 -10.71
C LEU A 3 -1.60 8.83 -9.23
N LEU A 4 -2.62 9.40 -8.59
CA LEU A 4 -2.58 9.76 -7.17
C LEU A 4 -2.54 8.51 -6.28
N SER A 5 -3.31 7.47 -6.62
CA SER A 5 -3.28 6.19 -5.92
C SER A 5 -1.91 5.51 -6.02
N SER A 6 -1.27 5.52 -7.19
CA SER A 6 0.08 4.99 -7.38
C SER A 6 1.12 5.79 -6.61
N ALA A 7 1.04 7.12 -6.62
CA ALA A 7 1.93 7.98 -5.86
C ALA A 7 1.81 7.74 -4.35
N GLY A 8 0.58 7.58 -3.84
CA GLY A 8 0.35 7.28 -2.42
C GLY A 8 0.89 5.90 -2.00
N LEU A 9 0.76 4.87 -2.85
CA LEU A 9 1.36 3.56 -2.58
C LEU A 9 2.90 3.62 -2.56
N TYR A 10 3.49 4.43 -3.43
CA TYR A 10 4.92 4.63 -3.47
C TYR A 10 5.45 5.39 -2.25
N ASP A 11 4.78 6.48 -1.87
CA ASP A 11 5.08 7.23 -0.65
C ASP A 11 4.98 6.34 0.59
N PHE A 12 3.93 5.52 0.66
CA PHE A 12 3.75 4.54 1.73
C PHE A 12 4.87 3.50 1.78
N TYR A 13 5.36 3.01 0.63
CA TYR A 13 6.50 2.09 0.59
C TYR A 13 7.78 2.71 1.15
N ILE A 14 8.06 3.97 0.82
CA ILE A 14 9.22 4.70 1.36
C ILE A 14 9.06 4.87 2.87
N TRP A 15 7.88 5.27 3.32
CA TRP A 15 7.59 5.41 4.74
C TRP A 15 7.76 4.09 5.51
N GLU A 16 7.27 2.96 4.98
CA GLU A 16 7.46 1.64 5.60
C GLU A 16 8.94 1.24 5.66
N HIS A 17 9.71 1.57 4.62
CA HIS A 17 11.13 1.31 4.59
C HIS A 17 11.87 2.10 5.69
N ASP A 18 11.61 3.39 5.81
CA ASP A 18 12.22 4.24 6.84
C ASP A 18 11.77 3.83 8.24
N TYR A 19 10.49 3.50 8.42
CA TYR A 19 9.96 2.96 9.68
C TYR A 19 10.67 1.66 10.09
N GLY A 20 10.96 0.79 9.13
CA GLY A 20 11.63 -0.48 9.38
C GLY A 20 13.12 -0.35 9.68
N HIS A 21 13.81 0.65 9.14
CA HIS A 21 15.28 0.74 9.16
C HIS A 21 15.84 1.89 10.00
N ASN A 22 15.04 2.89 10.36
CA ASN A 22 15.47 4.07 11.10
C ASN A 22 14.62 4.27 12.37
N LEU A 23 14.68 3.28 13.27
CA LEU A 23 13.95 3.32 14.54
C LEU A 23 14.60 4.32 15.52
N ASP A 24 13.78 5.17 16.13
CA ASP A 24 14.20 6.10 17.17
C ASP A 24 14.90 5.34 18.32
N PRO A 25 16.07 5.82 18.82
CA PRO A 25 16.75 5.24 19.98
C PRO A 25 15.90 5.14 21.25
N LYS A 26 14.76 5.84 21.34
CA LYS A 26 13.79 5.80 22.45
C LYS A 26 12.60 4.89 22.17
N ALA A 27 12.51 4.25 21.00
CA ALA A 27 11.40 3.34 20.68
C ALA A 27 11.31 2.17 21.67
N ILE A 28 10.09 1.84 22.10
CA ILE A 28 9.79 0.79 23.09
C ILE A 28 10.16 -0.61 22.56
N MET A 29 10.07 -0.83 21.25
CA MET A 29 10.44 -2.07 20.59
C MET A 29 11.65 -1.82 19.70
N LYS A 30 12.82 -2.33 20.13
CA LYS A 30 14.03 -2.40 19.30
C LYS A 30 14.24 -3.85 18.91
N PHE A 31 14.12 -4.14 17.63
CA PHE A 31 14.48 -5.45 17.10
C PHE A 31 15.99 -5.45 16.93
N THR A 32 16.70 -6.15 17.81
CA THR A 32 18.15 -6.33 17.72
C THR A 32 18.45 -7.80 17.49
N ASN A 33 19.32 -8.09 16.54
CA ASN A 33 19.86 -9.42 16.34
C ASN A 33 20.74 -9.84 17.55
N PRO A 34 21.07 -11.14 17.69
CA PRO A 34 21.94 -11.62 18.77
C PRO A 34 23.33 -10.97 18.82
N ASP A 35 23.77 -10.38 17.70
CA ASP A 35 25.03 -9.62 17.55
C ASP A 35 24.91 -8.13 17.92
N GLY A 36 23.72 -7.66 18.31
CA GLY A 36 23.45 -6.27 18.65
C GLY A 36 23.13 -5.35 17.45
N SER A 37 23.12 -5.87 16.22
CA SER A 37 22.73 -5.09 15.03
C SER A 37 21.21 -4.85 14.99
N VAL A 38 20.78 -3.72 14.38
CA VAL A 38 19.36 -3.39 14.22
C VAL A 38 18.73 -4.33 13.19
N MET A 39 17.71 -5.07 13.60
CA MET A 39 16.89 -5.91 12.74
C MET A 39 15.78 -5.06 12.14
N GLY A 40 15.65 -5.08 10.81
CA GLY A 40 14.66 -4.29 10.09
C GLY A 40 13.23 -4.78 10.35
N PHE A 41 12.36 -3.90 10.84
CA PHE A 41 10.93 -4.17 11.07
C PHE A 41 10.06 -3.75 9.88
N GLN A 42 10.53 -3.87 8.64
CA GLN A 42 9.71 -3.46 7.49
C GLN A 42 8.54 -4.44 7.28
N PRO A 43 7.28 -4.00 7.47
CA PRO A 43 6.11 -4.82 7.17
C PRO A 43 6.02 -5.08 5.66
N PRO A 44 5.35 -6.17 5.22
CA PRO A 44 5.14 -6.38 3.80
C PRO A 44 4.10 -5.38 3.28
N LEU A 45 4.38 -4.70 2.18
CA LEU A 45 3.38 -3.87 1.48
C LEU A 45 2.17 -4.71 1.03
N PHE A 46 2.44 -5.95 0.59
CA PHE A 46 1.44 -6.93 0.21
C PHE A 46 1.92 -8.34 0.56
N GLY A 47 1.01 -9.19 1.04
CA GLY A 47 1.31 -10.58 1.35
C GLY A 47 1.54 -10.84 2.84
N SER A 48 2.37 -11.83 3.16
CA SER A 48 2.68 -12.21 4.54
C SER A 48 4.17 -12.26 4.77
N LYS A 49 4.64 -11.78 5.92
CA LYS A 49 6.06 -11.82 6.29
C LYS A 49 6.19 -12.12 7.78
N ASP A 50 7.05 -13.06 8.13
CA ASP A 50 7.39 -13.35 9.51
C ASP A 50 8.45 -12.34 9.97
N ILE A 51 8.16 -11.65 11.07
CA ILE A 51 9.05 -10.66 11.68
C ILE A 51 9.23 -11.05 13.15
N LEU A 52 10.44 -11.53 13.46
CA LEU A 52 10.78 -12.12 14.75
C LEU A 52 9.78 -13.23 15.15
N ASN A 53 8.97 -13.00 16.19
CA ASN A 53 8.01 -13.96 16.74
C ASN A 53 6.57 -13.73 16.25
N PHE A 54 6.33 -12.82 15.30
CA PHE A 54 5.00 -12.48 14.82
C PHE A 54 4.92 -12.51 13.29
N ARG A 55 3.76 -12.93 12.78
CA ARG A 55 3.47 -12.94 11.33
C ARG A 55 2.62 -11.74 10.95
N ALA A 56 3.16 -10.86 10.11
CA ALA A 56 2.44 -9.72 9.57
C ALA A 56 1.72 -10.11 8.27
N HIS A 57 0.44 -9.71 8.13
CA HIS A 57 -0.40 -9.99 6.97
C HIS A 57 -0.94 -8.68 6.39
N SER A 58 -0.61 -8.39 5.14
CA SER A 58 -0.98 -7.18 4.40
C SER A 58 -1.80 -7.55 3.17
N TYR A 59 -3.05 -7.94 3.40
CA TYR A 59 -4.00 -8.25 2.35
C TYR A 59 -5.11 -7.20 2.28
N PRO A 60 -5.61 -6.89 1.07
CA PRO A 60 -6.73 -5.99 0.90
C PRO A 60 -7.95 -6.52 1.66
N ARG A 61 -8.48 -5.70 2.55
CA ARG A 61 -9.75 -5.95 3.24
C ARG A 61 -10.87 -5.20 2.53
N LEU A 62 -12.09 -5.29 3.08
CA LEU A 62 -13.30 -4.71 2.48
C LEU A 62 -13.13 -3.25 2.04
N GLY A 63 -12.46 -2.41 2.85
CA GLY A 63 -12.23 -1.01 2.50
C GLY A 63 -11.38 -0.84 1.22
N ALA A 64 -10.29 -1.59 1.09
CA ALA A 64 -9.44 -1.55 -0.10
C ALA A 64 -10.18 -2.08 -1.34
N LEU A 65 -10.99 -3.14 -1.17
CA LEU A 65 -11.80 -3.70 -2.24
C LEU A 65 -12.86 -2.71 -2.72
N PHE A 66 -13.60 -2.06 -1.82
CA PHE A 66 -14.62 -1.08 -2.19
C PHE A 66 -14.02 0.18 -2.82
N LEU A 67 -12.85 0.63 -2.35
CA LEU A 67 -12.13 1.73 -2.98
C LEU A 67 -11.72 1.36 -4.42
N GLY A 68 -11.15 0.16 -4.61
CA GLY A 68 -10.79 -0.34 -5.94
C GLY A 68 -11.99 -0.42 -6.89
N LEU A 69 -13.12 -0.94 -6.40
CA LEU A 69 -14.38 -0.98 -7.14
C LEU A 69 -14.88 0.42 -7.51
N GLY A 70 -14.82 1.39 -6.60
CA GLY A 70 -15.23 2.77 -6.87
C GLY A 70 -14.40 3.43 -7.98
N ILE A 71 -13.08 3.21 -7.97
CA ILE A 71 -12.18 3.70 -9.02
C ILE A 71 -12.49 3.02 -10.37
N ALA A 72 -12.68 1.70 -10.37
CA ALA A 72 -13.00 0.95 -11.58
C ALA A 72 -14.34 1.36 -12.20
N CYS A 73 -15.40 1.48 -11.39
CA CYS A 73 -16.72 1.93 -11.82
C CYS A 73 -16.66 3.36 -12.41
N SER A 74 -15.88 4.24 -11.78
CA SER A 74 -15.69 5.62 -12.27
C SER A 74 -15.01 5.66 -13.64
N LEU A 75 -13.99 4.80 -13.86
CA LEU A 75 -13.34 4.65 -15.15
C LEU A 75 -14.29 4.07 -16.21
N MET A 76 -15.06 3.03 -15.86
CA MET A 76 -16.05 2.45 -16.77
C MET A 76 -17.11 3.46 -17.19
N ALA A 77 -17.67 4.22 -16.25
CA ALA A 77 -18.65 5.26 -16.53
C ALA A 77 -18.09 6.32 -17.49
N PHE A 78 -16.84 6.74 -17.29
CA PHE A 78 -16.15 7.66 -18.18
C PHE A 78 -15.98 7.09 -19.60
N LEU A 79 -15.56 5.83 -19.74
CA LEU A 79 -15.37 5.18 -21.04
C LEU A 79 -16.69 5.01 -21.81
N ILE A 80 -17.75 4.58 -21.12
CA ILE A 80 -19.09 4.43 -21.70
C ILE A 80 -19.64 5.80 -22.12
N GLY A 81 -19.53 6.81 -21.26
CA GLY A 81 -19.95 8.19 -21.57
C GLY A 81 -19.20 8.76 -22.78
N LYS A 82 -17.88 8.55 -22.86
CA LYS A 82 -17.07 8.97 -24.01
C LYS A 82 -17.51 8.26 -25.30
N LYS A 83 -17.80 6.96 -25.25
CA LYS A 83 -18.29 6.18 -26.41
C LYS A 83 -19.63 6.72 -26.92
N ASN A 84 -20.59 6.95 -26.02
CA ASN A 84 -21.94 7.43 -26.37
C ASN A 84 -21.92 8.86 -26.94
N ARG A 85 -21.01 9.71 -26.46
CA ARG A 85 -20.84 11.06 -27.01
C ARG A 85 -20.29 11.03 -28.43
N ASN A 86 -19.32 10.15 -28.70
CA ASN A 86 -18.75 9.99 -30.04
C ASN A 86 -19.76 9.43 -31.04
N SER A 87 -20.63 8.49 -30.63
CA SER A 87 -21.67 7.94 -31.50
C SER A 87 -22.79 8.92 -31.84
N ASN A 88 -23.10 9.89 -30.97
CA ASN A 88 -24.12 10.91 -31.22
C ASN A 88 -23.61 12.09 -32.08
N THR A 89 -22.30 12.16 -32.36
CA THR A 89 -21.69 13.24 -33.14
C THR A 89 -21.29 12.77 -34.56
N SER A 90 -21.67 11.55 -34.95
CA SER A 90 -21.49 10.96 -36.29
C SER A 90 -22.85 10.67 -36.90
#